data_AF-A0AA97DZE5-F1
#
_entry.id   AF-A0AA97DZE5-F1
#
_cell.length_a   1.000
_cell.length_b   1.000
_cell.length_c   1.000
_cell.angle_alpha   90.00
_cell.angle_beta   90.00
_cell.angle_gamma   90.00
#
_symmetry.space_group_name_H-M   'P 1'
#
loop_
_entity.id
_entity.type
_entity.pdbx_description
1 polymer ?
#
loop_
_entity_poly.entity_id
_entity_poly.type
_entity_poly.pdbx_seq_one_letter_code
_entity_poly.pdbx_strand_id
1 'polypeptide(L)'
;MGTQKSETLPDVTYWLLLEIMKVNPVVDINAMYKGSLELDFLYQVLTAKANLHWRKTYGVQLPPMIMNSAFFRAMTMVHNRNIEFERSRNSAETEWVKALLKR
;
A
#
# COMPACT_ATOMS: atom_id res chain seq x y z
N MET A 1 -16.27 16.20 -24.61
CA MET A 1 -16.51 14.78 -24.32
C MET A 1 -15.24 14.00 -24.64
N GLY A 2 -14.58 13.44 -23.63
CA GLY A 2 -13.35 12.66 -23.83
C GLY A 2 -12.73 12.30 -22.48
N THR A 3 -12.28 11.05 -22.35
CA THR A 3 -11.58 10.43 -21.21
C THR A 3 -12.36 10.16 -19.91
N GLN A 4 -13.58 9.62 -19.99
CA GLN A 4 -14.09 8.73 -18.93
C GLN A 4 -13.88 7.27 -19.36
N LYS A 5 -12.63 6.76 -19.28
CA LYS A 5 -12.37 5.35 -19.56
C LYS A 5 -11.29 4.78 -18.61
N SER A 6 -11.77 3.98 -17.67
CA SER A 6 -11.21 2.72 -17.14
C SER A 6 -10.09 2.64 -16.09
N GLU A 7 -9.46 3.68 -15.54
CA GLU A 7 -8.35 3.43 -14.59
C GLU A 7 -8.40 4.11 -13.22
N THR A 8 -9.59 4.46 -12.71
CA THR A 8 -9.71 4.99 -11.33
C THR A 8 -9.25 4.00 -10.26
N LEU A 9 -9.40 2.70 -10.46
CA LEU A 9 -9.00 1.70 -9.46
C LEU A 9 -7.47 1.47 -9.41
N PRO A 10 -6.77 1.19 -10.53
CA PRO A 10 -5.31 1.10 -10.54
C PRO A 10 -4.62 2.36 -10.00
N ASP A 11 -5.06 3.54 -10.43
CA ASP A 11 -4.45 4.82 -10.02
C ASP A 11 -4.58 5.06 -8.51
N VAL A 12 -5.77 4.83 -7.96
CA VAL A 12 -6.02 4.95 -6.52
C VAL A 12 -5.22 3.90 -5.74
N THR A 13 -5.11 2.67 -6.27
CA THR A 13 -4.29 1.61 -5.67
C THR A 13 -2.83 2.02 -5.60
N TYR A 14 -2.28 2.53 -6.70
CA TYR A 14 -0.88 2.93 -6.79
C TYR A 14 -0.56 4.11 -5.86
N TRP A 15 -1.43 5.12 -5.83
CA TRP A 15 -1.26 6.25 -4.94
C TRP A 15 -1.31 5.85 -3.46
N LEU A 16 -2.27 5.00 -3.07
CA LEU A 16 -2.37 4.46 -1.71
C LEU A 16 -1.13 3.65 -1.34
N LEU A 17 -0.62 2.84 -2.26
CA LEU A 17 0.61 2.08 -2.08
C LEU A 17 1.78 3.02 -1.76
N LEU A 18 1.95 4.11 -2.51
CA LEU A 18 3.00 5.09 -2.24
C LEU A 18 2.82 5.76 -0.88
N GLU A 19 1.60 6.14 -0.51
CA GLU A 19 1.33 6.73 0.81
C GLU A 19 1.61 5.78 1.96
N ILE A 20 1.24 4.50 1.83
CA ILE A 20 1.59 3.46 2.82
C ILE A 20 3.11 3.34 2.92
N MET A 21 3.81 3.38 1.79
CA MET A 21 5.27 3.24 1.76
C MET A 21 6.05 4.44 2.29
N LYS A 22 5.47 5.64 2.25
CA LYS A 22 6.07 6.84 2.86
C LYS A 22 6.06 6.77 4.39
N VAL A 23 5.17 5.98 4.99
CA VAL A 23 5.14 5.75 6.43
C VAL A 23 6.32 4.85 6.80
N ASN A 24 7.45 5.49 7.14
CA ASN A 24 8.65 4.82 7.64
C ASN A 24 8.32 4.12 8.97
N PRO A 25 8.83 2.89 9.19
CA PRO A 25 8.10 1.86 9.90
C PRO A 25 8.00 2.14 11.40
N VAL A 26 6.76 2.31 11.89
CA VAL A 26 6.37 2.04 13.29
C VAL A 26 5.40 0.85 13.35
N VAL A 27 4.93 0.41 12.20
CA VAL A 27 3.75 -0.44 12.06
C VAL A 27 4.13 -1.76 11.39
N ASP A 28 3.88 -2.87 12.09
CA ASP A 28 4.00 -4.20 11.53
C ASP A 28 2.77 -4.51 10.66
N ILE A 29 2.94 -4.33 9.34
CA ILE A 29 1.92 -4.59 8.33
C ILE A 29 1.50 -6.08 8.32
N ASN A 30 2.41 -7.00 8.69
CA ASN A 30 2.10 -8.42 8.75
C ASN A 30 1.19 -8.75 9.94
N ALA A 31 1.36 -8.05 11.05
CA ALA A 31 0.45 -8.13 12.19
C ALA A 31 -0.90 -7.47 11.87
N MET A 32 -0.89 -6.30 11.20
CA MET A 32 -2.11 -5.56 10.87
C MET A 32 -3.05 -6.33 9.94
N TYR A 33 -2.50 -7.05 8.96
CA TYR A 33 -3.28 -7.82 7.99
C TYR A 33 -4.17 -8.89 8.63
N LYS A 34 -3.89 -9.30 9.89
CA LYS A 34 -4.66 -10.29 10.64
C LYS A 34 -5.93 -9.73 11.32
N GLY A 35 -6.27 -8.46 11.07
CA GLY A 35 -7.46 -7.82 11.63
C GLY A 35 -7.16 -7.10 12.94
N SER A 36 -6.48 -5.96 12.82
CA SER A 36 -6.05 -5.13 13.96
C SER A 36 -6.77 -3.79 13.97
N LEU A 37 -6.89 -3.16 15.14
CA LEU A 37 -7.50 -1.83 15.29
C LEU A 37 -6.67 -0.76 14.55
N GLU A 38 -5.38 -1.00 14.43
CA GLU A 38 -4.46 -0.16 13.71
C GLU A 38 -4.71 -0.22 12.18
N LEU A 39 -5.19 -1.34 11.65
CA LEU A 39 -5.59 -1.46 10.25
C LEU A 39 -6.81 -0.58 9.95
N ASP A 40 -7.81 -0.58 10.85
CA ASP A 40 -9.00 0.27 10.72
C ASP A 40 -8.64 1.75 10.78
N PHE A 41 -7.73 2.12 11.69
CA PHE A 41 -7.22 3.50 11.77
C PHE A 41 -6.48 3.90 10.48
N LEU A 42 -5.59 3.04 9.99
CA LEU A 42 -4.84 3.29 8.76
C LEU A 42 -5.79 3.42 7.55
N TYR A 43 -6.80 2.57 7.48
CA TYR A 43 -7.85 2.62 6.47
C TYR A 43 -8.58 3.97 6.53
N GLN A 44 -9.07 4.41 7.69
CA GLN A 44 -9.79 5.68 7.82
C GLN A 44 -8.93 6.88 7.40
N VAL A 45 -7.68 6.93 7.85
CA VAL A 45 -6.77 8.04 7.53
C VAL A 45 -6.44 8.08 6.04
N LEU A 46 -6.06 6.95 5.45
CA LEU A 46 -5.63 6.91 4.05
C LEU A 46 -6.79 7.10 3.08
N THR A 47 -7.96 6.54 3.36
CA THR A 47 -9.16 6.75 2.53
C THR A 47 -9.65 8.20 2.59
N ALA A 48 -9.58 8.86 3.74
CA ALA A 48 -9.87 10.29 3.85
C ALA A 48 -8.89 11.14 3.04
N LYS A 49 -7.59 10.84 3.12
CA LYS A 49 -6.54 11.53 2.34
C LYS A 49 -6.72 11.33 0.84
N ALA A 50 -6.99 10.10 0.39
CA ALA A 50 -7.23 9.79 -1.01
C ALA A 50 -8.47 10.53 -1.53
N ASN A 51 -9.58 10.49 -0.80
CA ASN A 51 -10.78 11.25 -1.16
C ASN A 51 -10.49 12.75 -1.30
N LEU A 52 -9.74 13.33 -0.36
CA LEU A 52 -9.35 14.74 -0.41
C LEU A 52 -8.46 15.03 -1.62
N HIS A 53 -7.47 14.16 -1.92
CA HIS A 53 -6.56 14.32 -3.04
C HIS A 53 -7.30 14.30 -4.38
N TRP A 54 -8.17 13.30 -4.60
CA TRP A 54 -8.93 13.21 -5.85
C TRP A 54 -9.93 14.34 -6.03
N ARG A 55 -10.57 14.76 -4.93
CA ARG A 55 -11.49 15.89 -4.96
C ARG A 55 -10.77 17.20 -5.29
N LYS A 56 -9.61 17.45 -4.69
CA LYS A 56 -8.85 18.69 -4.92
C LYS A 56 -8.17 18.73 -6.29
N THR A 57 -7.63 17.61 -6.75
CA THR A 57 -6.78 17.56 -7.95
C THR A 57 -7.60 17.37 -9.22
N TYR A 58 -8.65 16.54 -9.16
CA TYR A 58 -9.42 16.12 -10.33
C TYR A 58 -10.89 16.52 -10.26
N GLY A 59 -11.36 17.08 -9.13
CA GLY A 59 -12.78 17.38 -8.93
C GLY A 59 -13.67 16.14 -8.82
N VAL A 60 -13.07 14.95 -8.60
CA VAL A 60 -13.78 13.67 -8.59
C VAL A 60 -13.97 13.19 -7.15
N GLN A 61 -15.18 12.74 -6.84
CA GLN A 61 -15.44 11.98 -5.62
C GLN A 61 -15.28 10.49 -5.90
N LEU A 62 -14.41 9.82 -5.15
CA LEU A 62 -14.17 8.39 -5.32
C LEU A 62 -15.32 7.58 -4.72
N PRO A 63 -15.88 6.61 -5.46
CA PRO A 63 -16.85 5.67 -4.91
C PRO A 63 -16.23 4.86 -3.75
N PRO A 64 -16.97 4.63 -2.65
CA PRO A 64 -16.48 3.82 -1.52
C PRO A 64 -15.98 2.44 -1.94
N MET A 65 -16.65 1.80 -2.91
CA MET A 65 -16.26 0.48 -3.42
C MET A 65 -14.87 0.49 -4.09
N ILE A 66 -14.55 1.53 -4.86
CA ILE A 66 -13.24 1.70 -5.50
C ILE A 66 -12.18 1.94 -4.44
N MET A 67 -12.47 2.81 -3.48
CA MET A 67 -11.56 3.12 -2.38
C MET A 67 -11.20 1.88 -1.57
N ASN A 68 -12.20 1.06 -1.20
CA ASN A 68 -11.99 -0.14 -0.41
C ASN A 68 -11.15 -1.16 -1.18
N SER A 69 -11.51 -1.42 -2.44
CA SER A 69 -10.77 -2.35 -3.28
C SER A 69 -9.33 -1.89 -3.48
N ALA A 70 -9.11 -0.59 -3.73
CA ALA A 70 -7.78 -0.01 -3.90
C ALA A 70 -6.92 -0.14 -2.63
N PHE A 71 -7.50 0.16 -1.46
CA PHE A 71 -6.81 0.05 -0.18
C PHE A 71 -6.34 -1.38 0.10
N PHE A 72 -7.24 -2.37 0.00
CA PHE A 72 -6.87 -3.76 0.26
C PHE A 72 -5.87 -4.29 -0.77
N ARG A 73 -5.99 -3.90 -2.05
CA ARG A 73 -4.97 -4.23 -3.06
C ARG A 73 -3.60 -3.67 -2.71
N ALA A 74 -3.53 -2.40 -2.31
CA ALA A 74 -2.29 -1.76 -1.91
C ALA A 74 -1.67 -2.46 -0.68
N MET A 75 -2.48 -2.78 0.34
CA MET A 75 -2.04 -3.52 1.51
C MET A 75 -1.48 -4.91 1.16
N THR A 76 -2.18 -5.67 0.31
CA THR A 76 -1.70 -6.97 -0.16
C THR A 76 -0.40 -6.85 -0.94
N MET A 77 -0.24 -5.82 -1.78
CA MET A 77 1.02 -5.57 -2.49
C MET A 77 2.18 -5.30 -1.52
N VAL A 78 1.96 -4.50 -0.47
CA VAL A 78 2.99 -4.26 0.56
C VAL A 78 3.32 -5.52 1.33
N HIS A 79 2.30 -6.29 1.75
CA HIS A 79 2.49 -7.54 2.47
C HIS A 79 3.30 -8.55 1.64
N ASN A 80 2.92 -8.75 0.37
CA ASN A 80 3.65 -9.63 -0.54
C ASN A 80 5.08 -9.14 -0.75
N ARG A 81 5.30 -7.83 -0.93
CA ARG A 81 6.65 -7.26 -1.04
C ARG A 81 7.49 -7.56 0.21
N ASN A 82 6.91 -7.41 1.39
CA ASN A 82 7.61 -7.68 2.65
C ASN A 82 7.95 -9.17 2.79
N ILE A 83 7.03 -10.07 2.43
CA ILE A 83 7.30 -11.52 2.42
C ILE A 83 8.44 -11.86 1.45
N GLU A 84 8.39 -11.34 0.21
CA GLU A 84 9.44 -11.57 -0.79
C GLU A 84 10.78 -10.96 -0.37
N PHE A 85 10.75 -9.82 0.31
CA PHE A 85 11.94 -9.21 0.89
C PHE A 85 12.54 -10.08 2.01
N GLU A 86 11.73 -10.59 2.93
CA GLU A 86 12.20 -11.50 3.98
C GLU A 86 12.69 -12.84 3.42
N ARG A 87 12.01 -13.38 2.40
CA ARG A 87 12.44 -14.60 1.71
C ARG A 87 13.78 -14.41 1.00
N SER A 88 13.93 -13.33 0.24
CA SER A 88 15.18 -13.03 -0.47
C SER A 88 16.33 -12.82 0.52
N ARG A 89 16.11 -12.13 1.65
CA ARG A 89 17.13 -12.01 2.71
C ARG A 89 17.50 -13.32 3.38
N ASN A 90 16.62 -14.32 3.40
CA ASN A 90 16.87 -15.61 4.04
C ASN A 90 17.23 -16.72 3.05
N SER A 91 17.42 -16.38 1.77
CA SER A 91 17.76 -17.35 0.74
C SER A 91 19.26 -17.64 0.70
N ALA A 92 19.62 -18.85 0.27
CA ALA A 92 21.02 -19.26 0.14
C ALA A 92 21.77 -18.40 -0.90
N GLU A 93 21.07 -17.88 -1.91
CA GLU A 93 21.66 -17.02 -2.94
C GLU A 93 22.04 -15.63 -2.42
N THR A 94 21.61 -15.21 -1.22
CA THR A 94 21.98 -13.90 -0.64
C THR A 94 22.99 -13.97 0.51
N GLU A 95 23.49 -15.17 0.85
CA GLU A 95 24.50 -15.35 1.89
C GLU A 95 25.80 -14.57 1.60
N TRP A 96 26.21 -14.49 0.34
CA TRP A 96 27.39 -13.70 -0.04
C TRP A 96 27.20 -12.19 0.21
N VAL A 97 25.97 -11.68 0.07
CA VAL A 97 25.63 -10.27 0.39
C VAL A 97 25.72 -10.02 1.89
N LYS A 98 25.25 -10.97 2.71
CA LYS A 98 25.38 -10.90 4.18
C LYS A 98 26.84 -10.86 4.61
N ALA A 99 27.67 -11.72 4.01
CA ALA A 99 29.11 -11.76 4.26
C ALA A 99 29.81 -10.45 3.88
N LEU A 100 29.39 -9.79 2.79
CA LEU A 100 29.91 -8.49 2.35
C LEU A 100 29.49 -7.32 3.26
N LEU A 101 28.28 -7.36 3.81
CA LEU A 101 27.74 -6.28 4.64
C LEU A 101 28.20 -6.32 6.11
N LYS A 102 29.00 -7.31 6.52
CA LYS A 102 29.56 -7.46 7.88
C LYS A 102 28.56 -7.11 8.99
N ARG A 103 27.48 -7.88 9.07
CA ARG A 103 26.80 -8.16 10.34
C ARG A 103 27.20 -9.55 10.80
#